data_AF-Q1QTF4-F1
#
_entry.id   AF-Q1QTF4-F1
#
_cell.length_a   1.000
_cell.length_b   1.000
_cell.length_c   1.000
_cell.angle_alpha   90.00
_cell.angle_beta   90.00
_cell.angle_gamma   90.00
#
_symmetry.space_group_name_H-M   'P 1'
#
loop_
_entity.id
_entity.type
_entity.pdbx_description
1 polymer ?
#
loop_
_entity_poly.entity_id
_entity_poly.type
_entity_poly.pdbx_seq_one_letter_code
_entity_poly.pdbx_strand_id
1 'polypeptide(L)'
;MKGVSFMGFVAPMIALFIAIVWIGVAIVGKNVNAKDLVFSYTALAAAFVMFSLNLGFSLKNEDSTHVVQPHLILTPNCVDVYSELLTKSNFVVFNQEKLSSSLNLARISEKAGLPQLSDDESAVFQKNLVEFLRVSVVGHLLSEYPDWNPGVKTFRGKRQVQFNNSEEGAGHNSYYSVPQMENALKIDVDDFDISESVGITNGLTLPPNTAISSNGENLIFENPHIRIEIDFEVEDGMSFAVPSYIGSNLRLDQRDLSQGVVNIQSNIRVSVSQKKQRSGSPERLKYKAWASQIVDIIRAGFSPVASQNA
;
A
#
# COMPACT_ATOMS: atom_id res chain seq x y z
N MET A 1 -22.85 -5.65 -4.05
CA MET A 1 -23.00 -6.01 -5.47
C MET A 1 -21.72 -6.70 -5.92
N LYS A 2 -21.79 -7.98 -6.32
CA LYS A 2 -20.64 -8.74 -6.85
C LYS A 2 -20.00 -7.96 -7.99
N GLY A 3 -18.67 -7.87 -7.99
CA GLY A 3 -17.89 -7.08 -8.94
C GLY A 3 -18.40 -7.27 -10.36
N VAL A 4 -18.68 -6.17 -11.04
CA VAL A 4 -18.86 -6.20 -12.50
C VAL A 4 -17.52 -6.70 -13.03
N SER A 5 -17.45 -7.99 -13.33
CA SER A 5 -16.26 -8.60 -13.90
C SER A 5 -15.94 -7.85 -15.19
N PHE A 6 -14.67 -7.77 -15.55
CA PHE A 6 -14.22 -7.25 -16.84
C PHE A 6 -15.10 -7.73 -18.01
N MET A 7 -15.61 -8.95 -17.92
CA MET A 7 -16.56 -9.57 -18.86
C MET A 7 -17.92 -8.86 -18.95
N GLY A 8 -18.49 -8.41 -17.83
CA GLY A 8 -19.76 -7.68 -17.81
C GLY A 8 -19.70 -6.31 -18.49
N PHE A 9 -18.51 -5.73 -18.60
CA PHE A 9 -18.27 -4.47 -19.29
C PHE A 9 -17.91 -4.65 -20.77
N VAL A 10 -17.15 -5.71 -21.10
CA VAL A 10 -16.68 -5.99 -22.47
C VAL A 10 -17.75 -6.67 -23.33
N ALA A 11 -18.61 -7.51 -22.76
CA ALA A 11 -19.63 -8.24 -23.52
C ALA A 11 -20.62 -7.33 -24.29
N PRO A 12 -21.16 -6.24 -23.72
CA PRO A 12 -21.99 -5.30 -24.45
C PRO A 12 -21.28 -4.63 -25.63
N MET A 13 -19.99 -4.31 -25.47
CA MET A 13 -19.17 -3.70 -26.54
C MET A 13 -18.96 -4.66 -27.71
N ILE A 14 -18.71 -5.94 -27.42
CA ILE A 14 -18.59 -6.98 -28.45
C ILE A 14 -19.92 -7.17 -29.19
N ALA A 15 -21.04 -7.23 -28.45
CA ALA A 15 -22.37 -7.37 -29.07
C ALA A 15 -22.70 -6.19 -30.00
N LEU A 16 -22.41 -4.95 -29.57
CA LEU A 16 -22.55 -3.74 -30.39
C LEU A 16 -21.67 -3.79 -31.64
N PHE A 17 -20.41 -4.22 -31.50
CA PHE A 17 -19.52 -4.36 -32.65
C PHE A 17 -20.06 -5.37 -33.68
N ILE A 18 -20.51 -6.55 -33.22
CA ILE A 18 -21.11 -7.57 -34.10
C ILE A 18 -22.35 -7.02 -34.81
N ALA A 19 -23.21 -6.29 -34.10
CA ALA A 19 -24.40 -5.68 -34.71
C ALA A 19 -24.04 -4.67 -35.82
N ILE A 20 -23.02 -3.82 -35.59
CA ILE A 20 -22.55 -2.85 -36.59
C ILE A 20 -21.95 -3.57 -37.80
N VAL A 21 -21.15 -4.62 -37.60
CA VAL A 21 -20.61 -5.43 -38.70
C VAL A 21 -21.74 -6.09 -39.50
N TRP A 22 -22.73 -6.66 -38.81
CA TRP A 22 -23.85 -7.32 -39.44
C TRP A 22 -24.70 -6.34 -40.26
N ILE A 23 -25.00 -5.15 -39.74
CA ILE A 23 -25.68 -4.09 -40.50
C ILE A 23 -24.90 -3.72 -41.76
N GLY A 24 -23.56 -3.62 -41.65
CA GLY A 24 -22.67 -3.35 -42.77
C GLY A 24 -22.78 -4.41 -43.88
N VAL A 25 -22.74 -5.69 -43.51
CA VAL A 25 -22.78 -6.80 -44.48
C VAL A 25 -24.20 -7.02 -45.04
N ALA A 26 -25.21 -7.09 -44.17
CA ALA A 26 -26.54 -7.53 -44.53
C ALA A 26 -27.38 -6.43 -45.19
N ILE A 27 -27.19 -5.18 -44.79
CA ILE A 27 -28.01 -4.04 -45.25
C ILE A 27 -27.19 -3.16 -46.21
N VAL A 28 -26.05 -2.63 -45.76
CA VAL A 28 -25.28 -1.64 -46.53
C VAL A 28 -24.61 -2.27 -47.75
N GLY A 29 -23.98 -3.43 -47.59
CA GLY A 29 -23.31 -4.16 -48.67
C GLY A 29 -24.25 -4.59 -49.81
N LYS A 30 -25.54 -4.79 -49.52
CA LYS A 30 -26.56 -5.08 -50.53
C LYS A 30 -27.16 -3.82 -51.17
N ASN A 31 -26.96 -2.65 -50.56
CA ASN A 31 -27.56 -1.38 -50.96
C ASN A 31 -26.51 -0.27 -51.16
N VAL A 32 -25.30 -0.61 -51.63
CA VAL A 32 -24.17 0.33 -51.73
C VAL A 32 -24.47 1.56 -52.61
N ASN A 33 -25.39 1.43 -53.57
CA ASN A 33 -25.80 2.54 -54.42
C ASN A 33 -26.74 3.55 -53.71
N ALA A 34 -27.30 3.19 -52.55
CA ALA A 34 -28.09 4.10 -51.72
C ALA A 34 -27.16 4.97 -50.87
N LYS A 35 -26.72 6.10 -51.45
CA LYS A 35 -25.72 7.00 -50.86
C LYS A 35 -26.05 7.43 -49.42
N ASP A 36 -27.31 7.74 -49.12
CA ASP A 36 -27.75 8.17 -47.79
C ASP A 36 -27.56 7.08 -46.73
N LEU A 37 -27.76 5.83 -47.13
CA LEU A 37 -27.63 4.65 -46.27
C LEU A 37 -26.15 4.33 -46.00
N VAL A 38 -25.31 4.43 -47.02
CA VAL A 38 -23.84 4.31 -46.87
C VAL A 38 -23.31 5.42 -45.95
N PHE A 39 -23.72 6.68 -46.17
CA PHE A 39 -23.28 7.80 -45.35
C PHE A 39 -23.68 7.62 -43.87
N SER A 40 -24.93 7.28 -43.60
CA SER A 40 -25.44 7.04 -42.24
C SER A 40 -24.71 5.90 -41.53
N TYR A 41 -24.41 4.81 -42.26
CA TYR A 41 -23.61 3.71 -41.72
C TYR A 41 -22.18 4.13 -41.37
N THR A 42 -21.55 4.91 -42.26
CA THR A 42 -20.19 5.39 -42.04
C THR A 42 -20.11 6.28 -40.80
N ALA A 43 -21.13 7.14 -40.59
CA ALA A 43 -21.25 7.95 -39.38
C ALA A 43 -21.44 7.10 -38.11
N LEU A 44 -22.29 6.05 -38.17
CA LEU A 44 -22.47 5.11 -37.06
C LEU A 44 -21.16 4.39 -36.71
N ALA A 45 -20.44 3.89 -37.72
CA ALA A 45 -19.16 3.21 -37.52
C ALA A 45 -18.12 4.15 -36.91
N ALA A 46 -18.00 5.38 -37.42
CA ALA A 46 -17.11 6.40 -36.88
C ALA A 46 -17.45 6.75 -35.42
N ALA A 47 -18.74 6.93 -35.10
CA ALA A 47 -19.20 7.21 -33.74
C ALA A 47 -18.86 6.06 -32.78
N PHE A 48 -19.04 4.80 -33.21
CA PHE A 48 -18.69 3.65 -32.39
C PHE A 48 -17.18 3.53 -32.15
N VAL A 49 -16.35 3.77 -33.18
CA VAL A 49 -14.90 3.79 -33.03
C VAL A 49 -14.48 4.89 -32.05
N MET A 50 -15.02 6.10 -32.21
CA MET A 50 -14.74 7.22 -31.31
C MET A 50 -15.18 6.92 -29.87
N PHE A 51 -16.36 6.34 -29.68
CA PHE A 51 -16.85 5.91 -28.38
C PHE A 51 -15.95 4.85 -27.75
N SER A 52 -15.53 3.83 -28.52
CA SER A 52 -14.66 2.75 -28.05
C SER A 52 -13.27 3.26 -27.65
N LEU A 53 -12.71 4.19 -28.43
CA LEU A 53 -11.45 4.86 -28.10
C LEU A 53 -11.60 5.71 -26.84
N ASN A 54 -12.67 6.50 -26.74
CA ASN A 54 -12.95 7.30 -25.55
C ASN A 54 -13.11 6.41 -24.32
N LEU A 55 -13.78 5.26 -24.45
CA LEU A 55 -13.92 4.27 -23.38
C LEU A 55 -12.56 3.70 -22.96
N GLY A 56 -11.74 3.29 -23.94
CA GLY A 56 -10.41 2.73 -23.69
C GLY A 56 -9.42 3.73 -23.07
N PHE A 57 -9.41 4.98 -23.52
CA PHE A 57 -8.56 6.03 -22.95
C PHE A 57 -9.10 6.59 -21.64
N SER A 58 -10.41 6.77 -21.52
CA SER A 58 -11.05 7.36 -20.33
C SER A 58 -11.18 6.38 -19.17
N LEU A 59 -10.96 5.07 -19.39
CA LEU A 59 -11.00 4.06 -18.33
C LEU A 59 -9.62 3.53 -17.91
N LYS A 60 -8.52 4.08 -18.46
CA LYS A 60 -7.19 3.80 -17.90
C LYS A 60 -7.14 4.27 -16.45
N ASN A 61 -6.66 3.41 -15.55
CA ASN A 61 -6.52 3.76 -14.15
C ASN A 61 -5.62 4.99 -13.98
N GLU A 62 -5.87 5.74 -12.92
CA GLU A 62 -4.96 6.80 -12.49
C GLU A 62 -4.04 6.21 -11.44
N ASP A 63 -2.76 6.07 -11.79
CA ASP A 63 -1.75 5.49 -10.92
C ASP A 63 -0.87 6.60 -10.32
N SER A 64 -0.59 6.49 -9.03
CA SER A 64 0.36 7.37 -8.33
C SER A 64 1.22 6.55 -7.40
N THR A 65 2.54 6.78 -7.43
CA THR A 65 3.51 6.10 -6.57
C THR A 65 4.13 7.10 -5.61
N HIS A 66 4.18 6.74 -4.33
CA HIS A 66 4.79 7.52 -3.27
C HIS A 66 5.90 6.71 -2.63
N VAL A 67 7.09 7.29 -2.48
CA VAL A 67 8.24 6.60 -1.88
C VAL A 67 8.57 7.26 -0.54
N VAL A 68 8.68 6.44 0.51
CA VAL A 68 9.24 6.81 1.81
C VAL A 68 10.58 6.10 1.92
N GLN A 69 11.63 6.81 2.32
CA GLN A 69 13.00 6.27 2.37
C GLN A 69 13.49 6.14 3.81
N PRO A 70 13.06 5.11 4.56
CA PRO A 70 13.56 4.86 5.90
C PRO A 70 15.03 4.41 5.90
N HIS A 71 15.68 4.67 7.04
CA HIS A 71 16.99 4.12 7.36
C HIS A 71 16.82 3.03 8.43
N LEU A 72 17.28 1.82 8.14
CA LEU A 72 17.36 0.75 9.13
C LEU A 72 18.67 0.86 9.90
N ILE A 73 18.58 0.81 11.22
CA ILE A 73 19.71 0.89 12.14
C ILE A 73 19.87 -0.46 12.82
N LEU A 74 21.01 -1.07 12.61
CA LEU A 74 21.40 -2.32 13.23
C LEU A 74 22.35 -1.97 14.37
N THR A 75 21.99 -2.38 15.57
CA THR A 75 22.85 -2.40 16.75
C THR A 75 23.06 -3.85 17.18
N PRO A 76 24.00 -4.18 18.07
CA PRO A 76 24.36 -5.56 18.40
C PRO A 76 23.20 -6.50 18.76
N ASN A 77 22.03 -6.00 19.16
CA ASN A 77 20.90 -6.83 19.60
C ASN A 77 19.58 -6.54 18.88
N CYS A 78 19.50 -5.48 18.07
CA CYS A 78 18.24 -5.09 17.45
C CYS A 78 18.42 -4.33 16.14
N VAL A 79 17.44 -4.53 15.27
CA VAL A 79 17.16 -3.71 14.10
C VAL A 79 16.06 -2.73 14.47
N ASP A 80 16.25 -1.48 14.05
CA ASP A 80 15.33 -0.39 14.30
C ASP A 80 15.14 0.47 13.04
N VAL A 81 14.05 1.23 12.97
CA VAL A 81 13.85 2.28 11.97
C VAL A 81 14.30 3.61 12.57
N TYR A 82 15.29 4.23 11.95
CA TYR A 82 15.75 5.55 12.31
C TYR A 82 14.66 6.60 12.10
N SER A 83 14.51 7.49 13.08
CA SER A 83 13.72 8.70 12.92
C SER A 83 14.24 9.80 13.84
N GLU A 84 14.38 11.02 13.32
CA GLU A 84 14.55 12.22 14.16
C GLU A 84 13.20 12.77 14.67
N LEU A 85 12.09 12.16 14.23
CA LEU A 85 10.76 12.60 14.60
C LEU A 85 10.35 12.03 15.96
N LEU A 86 9.70 12.89 16.76
CA LEU A 86 8.96 12.46 17.94
C LEU A 86 7.76 11.55 17.58
N THR A 87 7.38 11.49 16.31
CA THR A 87 6.24 10.70 15.78
C THR A 87 6.67 9.34 15.23
N LYS A 88 7.86 8.86 15.56
CA LYS A 88 8.29 7.50 15.22
C LYS A 88 7.21 6.49 15.62
N SER A 89 6.99 5.48 14.77
CA SER A 89 5.99 4.45 15.02
C SER A 89 6.13 3.85 16.43
N ASN A 90 5.08 4.00 17.24
CA ASN A 90 5.02 3.39 18.58
C ASN A 90 5.19 1.88 18.49
N PHE A 91 4.57 1.24 17.49
CA PHE A 91 4.73 -0.18 17.25
C PHE A 91 6.21 -0.56 17.11
N VAL A 92 6.98 0.14 16.28
CA VAL A 92 8.42 -0.13 16.13
C VAL A 92 9.17 0.08 17.45
N VAL A 93 8.95 1.21 18.13
CA VAL A 93 9.66 1.57 19.37
C VAL A 93 9.53 0.48 20.44
N PHE A 94 8.34 -0.06 20.64
CA PHE A 94 8.09 -1.05 21.69
C PHE A 94 8.36 -2.50 21.27
N ASN A 95 8.44 -2.78 19.96
CA ASN A 95 8.51 -4.14 19.43
C ASN A 95 9.81 -4.49 18.70
N GLN A 96 10.69 -3.52 18.46
CA GLN A 96 11.96 -3.69 17.72
C GLN A 96 12.79 -4.89 18.21
N GLU A 97 12.92 -5.11 19.52
CA GLU A 97 13.74 -6.20 20.07
C GLU A 97 13.10 -7.58 19.83
N LYS A 98 11.80 -7.74 20.13
CA LYS A 98 11.08 -9.00 19.92
C LYS A 98 10.99 -9.32 18.42
N LEU A 99 10.71 -8.34 17.57
CA LEU A 99 10.73 -8.51 16.10
C LEU A 99 12.11 -8.92 15.59
N SER A 100 13.17 -8.27 16.06
CA SER A 100 14.54 -8.60 15.68
C SER A 100 14.94 -10.02 16.10
N SER A 101 14.45 -10.48 17.24
CA SER A 101 14.66 -11.86 17.72
C SER A 101 13.86 -12.87 16.88
N SER A 102 12.55 -12.64 16.67
CA SER A 102 11.69 -13.56 15.92
C SER A 102 12.15 -13.74 14.47
N LEU A 103 12.65 -12.67 13.84
CA LEU A 103 13.18 -12.70 12.48
C LEU A 103 14.66 -13.12 12.41
N ASN A 104 15.25 -13.53 13.54
CA ASN A 104 16.66 -13.94 13.64
C ASN A 104 17.65 -12.88 13.09
N LEU A 105 17.30 -11.60 13.25
CA LEU A 105 18.12 -10.46 12.83
C LEU A 105 19.20 -10.12 13.88
N ALA A 106 18.92 -10.36 15.15
CA ALA A 106 19.84 -10.07 16.26
C ALA A 106 21.19 -10.79 16.09
N ARG A 107 21.17 -12.08 15.72
CA ARG A 107 22.37 -12.91 15.49
C ARG A 107 23.26 -12.41 14.35
N ILE A 108 22.67 -11.72 13.38
CA ILE A 108 23.38 -11.13 12.24
C ILE A 108 23.88 -9.72 12.61
N SER A 109 23.14 -9.00 13.46
CA SER A 109 23.54 -7.70 14.01
C SER A 109 24.66 -7.79 15.06
N GLU A 110 24.77 -8.89 15.81
CA GLU A 110 25.93 -9.15 16.71
C GLU A 110 27.26 -9.20 15.94
N LYS A 111 27.21 -9.44 14.62
CA LYS A 111 28.36 -9.41 13.71
C LYS A 111 28.53 -8.05 13.00
N ALA A 112 27.80 -7.00 13.41
CA ALA A 112 27.88 -5.66 12.86
C ALA A 112 29.33 -5.13 12.97
N GLY A 113 30.10 -5.34 11.90
CA GLY A 113 31.55 -5.15 11.93
C GLY A 113 32.30 -5.92 10.84
N LEU A 114 32.12 -7.24 10.68
CA LEU A 114 32.97 -8.10 9.82
C LEU A 114 32.37 -9.54 9.68
N PRO A 115 32.67 -10.35 8.63
CA PRO A 115 32.77 -10.13 7.18
C PRO A 115 31.73 -10.98 6.38
N GLN A 116 31.56 -10.65 5.09
CA GLN A 116 30.88 -11.42 4.01
C GLN A 116 29.98 -12.57 4.46
N LEU A 117 28.68 -12.28 4.64
CA LEU A 117 27.64 -13.29 4.51
C LEU A 117 27.86 -14.04 3.19
N SER A 118 27.65 -15.36 3.18
CA SER A 118 27.52 -16.05 1.89
C SER A 118 26.38 -15.43 1.08
N ASP A 119 26.37 -15.61 -0.24
CA ASP A 119 25.26 -15.10 -1.07
C ASP A 119 23.89 -15.57 -0.54
N ASP A 120 23.82 -16.82 -0.06
CA ASP A 120 22.62 -17.39 0.56
C ASP A 120 22.27 -16.72 1.90
N GLU A 121 23.25 -16.48 2.78
CA GLU A 121 23.03 -15.81 4.06
C GLU A 121 22.64 -14.34 3.87
N SER A 122 23.19 -13.67 2.87
CA SER A 122 22.84 -12.28 2.50
C SER A 122 21.41 -12.20 1.98
N ALA A 123 21.01 -13.13 1.11
CA ALA A 123 19.64 -13.19 0.60
C ALA A 123 18.61 -13.44 1.71
N VAL A 124 18.91 -14.36 2.65
CA VAL A 124 18.05 -14.62 3.81
C VAL A 124 17.98 -13.38 4.72
N PHE A 125 19.11 -12.71 4.95
CA PHE A 125 19.15 -11.52 5.78
C PHE A 125 18.31 -10.38 5.19
N GLN A 126 18.46 -10.10 3.89
CA GLN A 126 17.67 -9.09 3.19
C GLN A 126 16.18 -9.39 3.24
N LYS A 127 15.80 -10.65 3.01
CA LYS A 127 14.40 -11.08 3.12
C LYS A 127 13.85 -10.82 4.53
N ASN A 128 14.62 -11.10 5.56
CA ASN A 128 14.20 -10.86 6.95
C ASN A 128 14.12 -9.36 7.28
N LEU A 129 14.98 -8.52 6.70
CA LEU A 129 14.87 -7.06 6.83
C LEU A 129 13.63 -6.51 6.11
N VAL A 130 13.28 -7.07 4.95
CA VAL A 130 12.02 -6.75 4.26
C VAL A 130 10.82 -7.16 5.11
N GLU A 131 10.82 -8.38 5.67
CA GLU A 131 9.73 -8.83 6.55
C GLU A 131 9.63 -7.96 7.82
N PHE A 132 10.76 -7.49 8.37
CA PHE A 132 10.78 -6.54 9.48
C PHE A 132 10.06 -5.24 9.14
N LEU A 133 10.37 -4.62 7.99
CA LEU A 133 9.70 -3.39 7.53
C LEU A 133 8.21 -3.63 7.28
N ARG A 134 7.88 -4.76 6.66
CA ARG A 134 6.52 -5.16 6.32
C ARG A 134 5.65 -5.32 7.55
N VAL A 135 6.11 -6.08 8.53
CA VAL A 135 5.45 -6.27 9.83
C VAL A 135 5.31 -4.95 10.57
N SER A 136 6.37 -4.13 10.55
CA SER A 136 6.35 -2.80 11.14
C SER A 136 5.28 -1.90 10.52
N VAL A 137 5.10 -1.92 9.19
CA VAL A 137 4.05 -1.14 8.52
C VAL A 137 2.65 -1.64 8.91
N VAL A 138 2.42 -2.95 8.97
CA VAL A 138 1.11 -3.49 9.40
C VAL A 138 0.82 -3.12 10.86
N GLY A 139 1.79 -3.29 11.76
CA GLY A 139 1.64 -2.91 13.16
C GLY A 139 1.46 -1.41 13.38
N HIS A 140 2.11 -0.58 12.58
CA HIS A 140 1.91 0.87 12.58
C HIS A 140 0.49 1.24 12.14
N LEU A 141 -0.04 0.60 11.10
CA LEU A 141 -1.43 0.81 10.68
C LEU A 141 -2.43 0.38 11.76
N LEU A 142 -2.16 -0.71 12.50
CA LEU A 142 -3.03 -1.17 13.58
C LEU A 142 -3.01 -0.28 14.82
N SER A 143 -1.90 0.40 15.08
CA SER A 143 -1.79 1.30 16.23
C SER A 143 -2.33 2.71 15.91
N GLU A 144 -2.00 3.25 14.75
CA GLU A 144 -2.28 4.66 14.42
C GLU A 144 -3.47 4.85 13.47
N TYR A 145 -3.88 3.81 12.71
CA TYR A 145 -4.98 3.88 11.75
C TYR A 145 -5.84 2.61 11.67
N PRO A 146 -6.37 2.12 12.81
CA PRO A 146 -7.11 0.86 12.85
C PRO A 146 -8.50 0.92 12.23
N ASP A 147 -9.05 2.12 11.99
CA ASP A 147 -10.34 2.31 11.33
C ASP A 147 -10.26 3.46 10.32
N TRP A 148 -10.60 3.16 9.06
CA TRP A 148 -10.61 4.13 7.98
C TRP A 148 -11.68 5.22 8.12
N ASN A 149 -12.72 4.98 8.93
CA ASN A 149 -13.83 5.92 9.15
C ASN A 149 -14.21 5.96 10.63
N PRO A 150 -13.31 6.46 11.49
CA PRO A 150 -13.50 6.43 12.91
C PRO A 150 -14.59 7.42 13.35
N GLY A 151 -15.30 7.08 14.42
CA GLY A 151 -16.26 7.97 15.03
C GLY A 151 -15.55 9.11 15.77
N VAL A 152 -15.93 10.37 15.53
CA VAL A 152 -15.42 11.50 16.32
C VAL A 152 -16.47 11.88 17.36
N LYS A 153 -16.14 11.72 18.64
CA LYS A 153 -16.97 12.19 19.75
C LYS A 153 -16.32 13.40 20.41
N THR A 154 -17.14 14.36 20.82
CA THR A 154 -16.65 15.51 21.59
C THR A 154 -16.89 15.24 23.07
N PHE A 155 -15.83 15.15 23.86
CA PHE A 155 -15.91 14.98 25.31
C PHE A 155 -15.20 16.14 26.01
N ARG A 156 -15.93 16.89 26.85
CA ARG A 156 -15.42 18.07 27.59
C ARG A 156 -14.64 19.06 26.71
N GLY A 157 -15.15 19.35 25.51
CA GLY A 157 -14.54 20.28 24.56
C GLY A 157 -13.31 19.74 23.81
N LYS A 158 -12.86 18.52 24.09
CA LYS A 158 -11.83 17.82 23.31
C LYS A 158 -12.48 16.87 22.30
N ARG A 159 -12.00 16.86 21.07
CA ARG A 159 -12.37 15.85 20.07
C ARG A 159 -11.59 14.58 20.39
N GLN A 160 -12.31 13.49 20.64
CA GLN A 160 -11.76 12.15 20.79
C GLN A 160 -12.17 11.31 19.58
N VAL A 161 -11.18 10.64 18.99
CA VAL A 161 -11.37 9.67 17.91
C VAL A 161 -11.64 8.31 18.57
N GLN A 162 -12.73 7.66 18.17
CA GLN A 162 -13.10 6.33 18.63
C GLN A 162 -13.05 5.39 17.42
N PHE A 163 -12.23 4.36 17.52
CA PHE A 163 -12.06 3.33 16.49
C PHE A 163 -13.03 2.17 16.72
N ASN A 164 -13.52 1.57 15.64
CA ASN A 164 -14.26 0.31 15.70
C ASN A 164 -13.28 -0.86 15.77
N ASN A 165 -13.32 -1.60 16.88
CA ASN A 165 -12.38 -2.68 17.19
C ASN A 165 -13.06 -4.07 17.25
N SER A 166 -14.22 -4.21 16.61
CA SER A 166 -14.93 -5.49 16.52
C SER A 166 -15.67 -5.64 15.19
N GLU A 167 -15.95 -6.88 14.82
CA GLU A 167 -16.70 -7.20 13.61
C GLU A 167 -18.11 -6.59 13.64
N GLU A 168 -18.77 -6.62 14.81
CA GLU A 168 -20.10 -6.01 14.98
C GLU A 168 -20.05 -4.48 14.83
N GLY A 169 -18.96 -3.85 15.30
CA GLY A 169 -18.75 -2.40 15.20
C GLY A 169 -18.43 -1.93 13.78
N ALA A 170 -17.88 -2.81 12.93
CA ALA A 170 -17.52 -2.47 11.55
C ALA A 170 -18.73 -2.26 10.62
N GLY A 171 -19.88 -2.88 10.94
CA GLY A 171 -21.12 -2.72 10.19
C GLY A 171 -20.98 -3.16 8.72
N HIS A 172 -20.98 -2.21 7.78
CA HIS A 172 -20.82 -2.49 6.34
C HIS A 172 -19.36 -2.42 5.85
N ASN A 173 -18.43 -2.07 6.74
CA ASN A 173 -17.00 -2.02 6.45
C ASN A 173 -16.40 -3.44 6.45
N SER A 174 -15.26 -3.60 5.78
CA SER A 174 -14.51 -4.86 5.85
C SER A 174 -13.70 -4.88 7.14
N TYR A 175 -13.97 -5.83 8.03
CA TYR A 175 -13.18 -6.05 9.24
C TYR A 175 -12.26 -7.25 9.07
N TYR A 176 -11.00 -7.10 9.50
CA TYR A 176 -10.04 -8.18 9.60
C TYR A 176 -9.46 -8.22 11.01
N SER A 177 -9.72 -9.29 11.75
CA SER A 177 -9.04 -9.53 13.03
C SER A 177 -7.55 -9.77 12.81
N VAL A 178 -6.74 -9.61 13.86
CA VAL A 178 -5.29 -9.89 13.83
C VAL A 178 -4.97 -11.26 13.20
N PRO A 179 -5.56 -12.38 13.63
CA PRO A 179 -5.31 -13.69 13.00
C PRO A 179 -5.73 -13.77 11.52
N GLN A 180 -6.81 -13.07 11.13
CA GLN A 180 -7.24 -13.03 9.73
C GLN A 180 -6.26 -12.24 8.87
N MET A 181 -5.70 -11.13 9.39
CA MET A 181 -4.68 -10.35 8.71
C MET A 181 -3.38 -11.12 8.57
N GLU A 182 -2.89 -11.74 9.64
CA GLU A 182 -1.68 -12.58 9.62
C GLU A 182 -1.75 -13.63 8.51
N ASN A 183 -2.89 -14.32 8.40
CA ASN A 183 -3.09 -15.33 7.37
C ASN A 183 -3.21 -14.71 5.96
N ALA A 184 -4.04 -13.69 5.79
CA ALA A 184 -4.30 -13.10 4.47
C ALA A 184 -3.07 -12.37 3.91
N LEU A 185 -2.29 -11.73 4.80
CA LEU A 185 -1.03 -11.09 4.47
C LEU A 185 0.14 -12.07 4.54
N LYS A 186 0.01 -13.31 5.03
CA LYS A 186 1.14 -14.24 5.18
C LYS A 186 2.30 -13.62 5.98
N ILE A 187 1.99 -13.12 7.18
CA ILE A 187 2.98 -12.55 8.09
C ILE A 187 3.77 -13.71 8.72
N ASP A 188 5.10 -13.66 8.62
CA ASP A 188 6.00 -14.74 9.06
C ASP A 188 6.75 -14.35 10.34
N VAL A 189 5.99 -14.06 11.40
CA VAL A 189 6.53 -13.72 12.72
C VAL A 189 5.76 -14.47 13.79
N ASP A 190 6.49 -15.11 14.69
CA ASP A 190 5.90 -15.71 15.89
C ASP A 190 5.29 -14.62 16.78
N ASP A 191 3.98 -14.73 17.03
CA ASP A 191 3.25 -13.94 18.02
C ASP A 191 3.18 -12.43 17.66
N PHE A 192 2.51 -12.10 16.56
CA PHE A 192 2.42 -10.75 15.98
C PHE A 192 1.71 -9.70 16.88
N ASP A 193 1.05 -10.13 17.96
CA ASP A 193 0.53 -9.26 19.03
C ASP A 193 1.66 -8.83 19.98
N ILE A 194 2.61 -8.06 19.45
CA ILE A 194 3.85 -7.74 20.17
C ILE A 194 3.65 -6.48 21.03
N SER A 195 3.87 -6.67 22.34
CA SER A 195 3.80 -5.75 23.48
C SER A 195 2.41 -5.26 23.91
N GLU A 196 1.98 -5.64 25.13
CA GLU A 196 0.82 -5.05 25.83
C GLU A 196 0.94 -3.52 26.06
N SER A 197 2.15 -2.96 25.87
CA SER A 197 2.42 -1.52 26.04
C SER A 197 1.99 -0.69 24.84
N VAL A 198 1.77 -1.32 23.67
CA VAL A 198 1.21 -0.66 22.49
C VAL A 198 -0.27 -0.98 22.43
N GLY A 199 -1.11 0.06 22.34
CA GLY A 199 -2.54 -0.12 22.11
C GLY A 199 -2.81 -0.57 20.67
N ILE A 200 -2.45 -1.81 20.33
CA ILE A 200 -2.82 -2.43 19.06
C ILE A 200 -4.30 -2.78 19.15
N THR A 201 -5.07 -2.43 18.11
CA THR A 201 -6.47 -2.84 18.06
C THR A 201 -6.59 -4.30 17.68
N ASN A 202 -7.70 -4.92 18.05
CA ASN A 202 -7.98 -6.34 17.75
C ASN A 202 -8.10 -6.67 16.25
N GLY A 203 -8.01 -5.66 15.38
CA GLY A 203 -8.16 -5.79 13.94
C GLY A 203 -8.16 -4.46 13.21
N LEU A 204 -8.22 -4.54 11.88
CA LEU A 204 -8.26 -3.42 10.95
C LEU A 204 -9.65 -3.32 10.31
N THR A 205 -10.28 -2.15 10.46
CA THR A 205 -11.53 -1.81 9.78
C THR A 205 -11.23 -1.00 8.52
N LEU A 206 -11.48 -1.61 7.36
CA LEU A 206 -11.20 -1.09 6.03
C LEU A 206 -12.49 -0.68 5.30
N PRO A 207 -12.40 0.09 4.21
CA PRO A 207 -13.58 0.44 3.42
C PRO A 207 -14.39 -0.78 2.95
N PRO A 208 -15.68 -0.62 2.67
CA PRO A 208 -16.55 -1.72 2.25
C PRO A 208 -16.01 -2.50 1.06
N ASN A 209 -16.11 -3.82 1.13
CA ASN A 209 -15.63 -4.74 0.09
C ASN A 209 -14.14 -4.58 -0.23
N THR A 210 -13.34 -4.15 0.75
CA THR A 210 -11.89 -4.22 0.66
C THR A 210 -11.43 -5.64 0.97
N ALA A 211 -10.61 -6.19 0.09
CA ALA A 211 -9.86 -7.42 0.29
C ALA A 211 -8.40 -7.08 0.61
N ILE A 212 -7.83 -7.80 1.57
CA ILE A 212 -6.38 -7.77 1.83
C ILE A 212 -5.74 -9.05 1.30
N SER A 213 -4.55 -8.94 0.73
CA SER A 213 -3.77 -10.07 0.25
C SER A 213 -2.30 -9.73 0.19
N SER A 214 -1.46 -10.76 0.01
CA SER A 214 -0.04 -10.60 -0.32
C SER A 214 0.29 -11.20 -1.68
N ASN A 215 1.15 -10.51 -2.44
CA ASN A 215 1.78 -11.04 -3.64
C ASN A 215 3.31 -11.00 -3.47
N GLY A 216 3.91 -12.15 -3.16
CA GLY A 216 5.28 -12.16 -2.64
C GLY A 216 5.35 -11.43 -1.31
N GLU A 217 6.20 -10.41 -1.24
CA GLU A 217 6.42 -9.54 -0.08
C GLU A 217 5.50 -8.31 -0.07
N ASN A 218 4.79 -8.04 -1.18
CA ASN A 218 3.95 -6.85 -1.32
C ASN A 218 2.64 -6.99 -0.55
N LEU A 219 2.24 -5.93 0.16
CA LEU A 219 0.93 -5.84 0.82
C LEU A 219 -0.08 -5.21 -0.15
N ILE A 220 -1.22 -5.86 -0.36
CA ILE A 220 -2.26 -5.39 -1.28
C ILE A 220 -3.56 -5.16 -0.53
N PHE A 221 -4.11 -3.95 -0.68
CA PHE A 221 -5.46 -3.57 -0.23
C PHE A 221 -6.28 -3.18 -1.46
N GLU A 222 -7.31 -3.95 -1.78
CA GLU A 222 -8.08 -3.75 -3.01
C GLU A 222 -9.58 -3.72 -2.76
N ASN A 223 -10.23 -2.68 -3.26
CA ASN A 223 -11.68 -2.57 -3.28
C ASN A 223 -12.18 -2.15 -4.68
N PRO A 224 -13.50 -1.97 -4.90
CA PRO A 224 -14.03 -1.59 -6.21
C PRO A 224 -13.56 -0.23 -6.75
N HIS A 225 -13.00 0.64 -5.91
CA HIS A 225 -12.58 1.99 -6.28
C HIS A 225 -11.07 2.13 -6.42
N ILE A 226 -10.29 1.50 -5.54
CA ILE A 226 -8.84 1.69 -5.45
C ILE A 226 -8.14 0.35 -5.17
N ARG A 227 -6.94 0.20 -5.73
CA ARG A 227 -5.93 -0.79 -5.32
C ARG A 227 -4.73 -0.05 -4.74
N ILE A 228 -4.34 -0.38 -3.52
CA ILE A 228 -3.13 0.09 -2.87
C ILE A 228 -2.19 -1.10 -2.78
N GLU A 229 -0.99 -0.95 -3.31
CA GLU A 229 0.09 -1.93 -3.23
C GLU A 229 1.27 -1.28 -2.52
N ILE A 230 1.77 -1.93 -1.47
CA ILE A 230 2.93 -1.49 -0.71
C ILE A 230 4.05 -2.48 -0.97
N ASP A 231 5.13 -2.01 -1.57
CA ASP A 231 6.35 -2.77 -1.79
C ASP A 231 7.50 -2.24 -0.94
N PHE A 232 8.42 -3.14 -0.63
CA PHE A 232 9.54 -2.93 0.27
C PHE A 232 10.83 -3.27 -0.46
N GLU A 233 11.85 -2.44 -0.28
CA GLU A 233 13.17 -2.67 -0.84
C GLU A 233 14.21 -2.27 0.20
N VAL A 234 15.21 -3.11 0.38
CA VAL A 234 16.34 -2.86 1.29
C VAL A 234 17.59 -2.88 0.44
N GLU A 235 18.42 -1.85 0.53
CA GLU A 235 19.65 -1.76 -0.26
C GLU A 235 20.70 -2.77 0.23
N ASP A 236 21.48 -3.31 -0.70
CA ASP A 236 22.61 -4.21 -0.40
C ASP A 236 23.74 -3.51 0.39
N GLY A 237 23.75 -2.18 0.38
CA GLY A 237 24.80 -1.34 0.96
C GLY A 237 24.65 -1.15 2.47
N MET A 238 25.67 -1.57 3.23
CA MET A 238 25.83 -1.28 4.64
C MET A 238 26.80 -0.12 4.86
N SER A 239 26.43 0.83 5.71
CA SER A 239 27.27 1.96 6.11
C SER A 239 27.45 2.01 7.61
N PHE A 240 28.69 2.09 8.09
CA PHE A 240 29.00 2.29 9.51
C PHE A 240 28.86 3.77 9.86
N ALA A 241 27.61 4.23 9.94
CA ALA A 241 27.30 5.61 10.23
C ALA A 241 25.93 5.72 10.88
N VAL A 242 25.76 6.75 11.71
CA VAL A 242 24.44 7.16 12.18
C VAL A 242 23.92 8.21 11.20
N PRO A 243 22.75 8.02 10.56
CA PRO A 243 22.16 9.08 9.77
C PRO A 243 21.80 10.26 10.68
N SER A 244 21.91 11.46 10.14
CA SER A 244 21.43 12.71 10.74
C SER A 244 20.98 13.65 9.64
N TYR A 245 19.98 14.46 9.91
CA TYR A 245 19.43 15.40 8.95
C TYR A 245 19.61 16.85 9.41
N ILE A 246 20.03 17.70 8.47
CA ILE A 246 20.00 19.16 8.64
C ILE A 246 19.01 19.69 7.60
N GLY A 247 17.76 19.91 8.03
CA GLY A 247 16.67 20.13 7.09
C GLY A 247 16.40 18.87 6.27
N SER A 248 16.40 18.95 4.94
CA SER A 248 16.24 17.80 4.06
C SER A 248 17.56 17.11 3.69
N ASN A 249 18.71 17.62 4.15
CA ASN A 249 20.01 17.12 3.76
C ASN A 249 20.45 15.99 4.70
N LEU A 250 20.61 14.79 4.15
CA LEU A 250 21.19 13.64 4.84
C LEU A 250 22.69 13.87 5.06
N ARG A 251 23.13 13.62 6.29
CA ARG A 251 24.52 13.51 6.70
C ARG A 251 24.71 12.16 7.38
N LEU A 252 25.77 11.45 7.00
CA LEU A 252 26.15 10.20 7.64
C LEU A 252 27.30 10.51 8.61
N ASP A 253 26.99 10.51 9.90
CA ASP A 253 27.99 10.73 10.93
C ASP A 253 28.70 9.41 11.22
N GLN A 254 29.91 9.30 10.67
CA GLN A 254 30.86 8.24 10.98
C GLN A 254 31.36 8.45 12.40
N ARG A 255 30.66 7.87 13.38
CA ARG A 255 31.15 7.81 14.77
C ARG A 255 32.17 6.68 14.91
N ASP A 256 32.94 6.76 16.00
CA ASP A 256 33.95 5.78 16.38
C ASP A 256 33.40 4.34 16.23
N LEU A 257 34.16 3.46 15.57
CA LEU A 257 33.78 2.09 15.22
C LEU A 257 33.31 1.27 16.43
N SER A 258 33.68 1.70 17.64
CA SER A 258 33.25 1.14 18.91
C SER A 258 31.75 1.27 19.21
N GLN A 259 31.00 2.11 18.48
CA GLN A 259 29.54 2.24 18.68
C GLN A 259 28.72 1.14 17.98
N GLY A 260 29.31 0.39 17.04
CA GLY A 260 28.68 -0.81 16.46
C GLY A 260 27.36 -0.57 15.72
N VAL A 261 27.15 0.64 15.18
CA VAL A 261 25.92 0.99 14.44
C VAL A 261 26.13 0.83 12.94
N VAL A 262 25.28 0.01 12.31
CA VAL A 262 25.22 -0.15 10.84
C VAL A 262 23.91 0.43 10.34
N ASN A 263 24.00 1.30 9.33
CA ASN A 263 22.88 1.91 8.64
C ASN A 263 22.70 1.26 7.26
N ILE A 264 21.46 0.87 6.96
CA ILE A 264 21.03 0.34 5.68
C ILE A 264 19.89 1.22 5.17
N GLN A 265 20.01 1.72 3.95
CA GLN A 265 18.93 2.48 3.31
C GLN A 265 17.85 1.52 2.80
N SER A 266 16.60 1.95 2.88
CA SER A 266 15.45 1.17 2.42
C SER A 266 14.37 2.07 1.82
N ASN A 267 13.48 1.48 1.04
CA ASN A 267 12.34 2.15 0.43
C ASN A 267 11.06 1.41 0.80
N ILE A 268 10.05 2.17 1.22
CA ILE A 268 8.65 1.75 1.26
C ILE A 268 7.95 2.48 0.13
N ARG A 269 7.53 1.78 -0.92
CA ARG A 269 6.82 2.39 -2.04
C ARG A 269 5.34 2.04 -1.93
N VAL A 270 4.49 3.07 -1.96
CA VAL A 270 3.03 2.95 -1.91
C VAL A 270 2.49 3.32 -3.28
N SER A 271 2.05 2.32 -4.03
CA SER A 271 1.44 2.46 -5.35
C SER A 271 -0.08 2.44 -5.23
N VAL A 272 -0.72 3.54 -5.60
CA VAL A 272 -2.18 3.71 -5.56
C VAL A 272 -2.70 3.72 -6.99
N SER A 273 -3.58 2.77 -7.33
CA SER A 273 -4.27 2.69 -8.61
C SER A 273 -5.76 2.98 -8.41
N GLN A 274 -6.23 4.12 -8.93
CA GLN A 274 -7.65 4.48 -8.92
C GLN A 274 -8.36 3.88 -10.13
N LYS A 275 -9.36 3.03 -9.87
CA LYS A 275 -10.12 2.35 -10.91
C LYS A 275 -11.10 3.32 -11.59
N LYS A 276 -10.80 3.71 -12.83
CA LYS A 276 -11.64 4.68 -13.57
C LYS A 276 -13.02 4.15 -13.96
N GLN A 277 -13.26 2.84 -13.87
CA GLN A 277 -14.59 2.24 -13.97
C GLN A 277 -15.61 2.84 -12.98
N ARG A 278 -15.12 3.42 -11.86
CA ARG A 278 -15.94 4.11 -10.85
C ARG A 278 -15.63 5.60 -10.77
N SER A 279 -15.05 6.19 -11.82
CA SER A 279 -14.63 7.60 -11.85
C SER A 279 -15.78 8.59 -11.63
N GLY A 280 -17.00 8.25 -12.06
CA GLY A 280 -18.22 9.03 -11.82
C GLY A 280 -18.95 8.72 -10.51
N SER A 281 -18.41 7.85 -9.65
CA SER A 281 -19.03 7.56 -8.34
C SER A 281 -18.92 8.78 -7.42
N PRO A 282 -20.00 9.16 -6.71
CA PRO A 282 -19.92 10.23 -5.69
C PRO A 282 -18.96 9.87 -4.55
N GLU A 283 -18.71 8.57 -4.33
CA GLU A 283 -17.80 8.10 -3.28
C GLU A 283 -16.31 8.22 -3.65
N ARG A 284 -15.98 8.55 -4.91
CA ARG A 284 -14.58 8.57 -5.39
C ARG A 284 -13.66 9.41 -4.50
N LEU A 285 -14.11 10.60 -4.10
CA LEU A 285 -13.33 11.50 -3.25
C LEU A 285 -13.04 10.87 -1.88
N LYS A 286 -13.99 10.10 -1.33
CA LYS A 286 -13.83 9.40 -0.06
C LYS A 286 -12.72 8.36 -0.13
N TYR A 287 -12.71 7.52 -1.16
CA TYR A 287 -11.65 6.52 -1.34
C TYR A 287 -10.30 7.15 -1.68
N LYS A 288 -10.28 8.24 -2.47
CA LYS A 288 -9.04 8.99 -2.73
C LYS A 288 -8.45 9.56 -1.43
N ALA A 289 -9.28 10.11 -0.55
CA ALA A 289 -8.86 10.59 0.76
C ALA A 289 -8.31 9.45 1.64
N TRP A 290 -8.98 8.29 1.64
CA TRP A 290 -8.49 7.08 2.35
C TRP A 290 -7.09 6.65 1.86
N ALA A 291 -6.88 6.59 0.54
CA ALA A 291 -5.57 6.23 -0.01
C ALA A 291 -4.48 7.25 0.36
N SER A 292 -4.81 8.56 0.34
CA SER A 292 -3.90 9.60 0.80
C SER A 292 -3.56 9.45 2.28
N GLN A 293 -4.55 9.15 3.12
CA GLN A 293 -4.35 8.94 4.56
C GLN A 293 -3.40 7.78 4.86
N ILE A 294 -3.51 6.65 4.13
CA ILE A 294 -2.56 5.54 4.26
C ILE A 294 -1.14 6.00 3.94
N VAL A 295 -0.94 6.74 2.84
CA VAL A 295 0.37 7.27 2.46
C VAL A 295 0.93 8.20 3.55
N ASP A 296 0.10 9.10 4.07
CA ASP A 296 0.52 10.07 5.07
C ASP A 296 0.86 9.41 6.41
N ILE A 297 0.13 8.36 6.80
CA ILE A 297 0.38 7.60 8.04
C ILE A 297 1.67 6.80 7.95
N ILE A 298 1.92 6.13 6.81
CA ILE A 298 3.20 5.45 6.56
C ILE A 298 4.35 6.48 6.58
N ARG A 299 4.18 7.63 5.92
CA ARG A 299 5.20 8.68 5.96
C ARG A 299 5.47 9.16 7.39
N ALA A 300 4.42 9.38 8.19
CA ALA A 300 4.57 9.87 9.56
C ALA A 300 5.34 8.90 10.48
N GLY A 301 5.19 7.59 10.28
CA GLY A 301 5.82 6.56 11.10
C GLY A 301 7.25 6.20 10.69
N PHE A 302 7.58 6.33 9.39
CA PHE A 302 8.83 5.78 8.80
C PHE A 302 9.71 6.83 8.13
N SER A 303 9.26 8.07 7.95
CA SER A 303 10.12 9.12 7.41
C SER A 303 11.21 9.49 8.42
N PRO A 304 12.47 9.59 8.00
CA PRO A 304 13.56 9.99 8.89
C PRO A 304 13.49 11.47 9.27
N VAL A 305 12.81 12.29 8.45
CA VAL A 305 12.66 13.74 8.61
C VAL A 305 11.22 14.18 8.53
N ALA A 306 10.91 15.29 9.21
CA ALA A 306 9.65 15.99 9.04
C ALA A 306 9.54 16.46 7.59
N SER A 307 8.45 16.09 6.90
CA SER A 307 8.14 16.69 5.62
C SER A 307 7.99 18.20 5.81
N GLN A 308 8.95 18.99 5.32
CA GLN A 308 8.72 20.41 5.08
C GLN A 308 7.72 20.49 3.92
N ASN A 309 6.42 20.46 4.25
CA ASN A 309 5.26 20.95 3.50
C ASN A 309 4.01 20.13 3.90
N ALA A 310 3.23 20.70 4.82
CA ALA A 310 1.79 20.53 4.91
C ALA A 310 1.18 21.94 4.80
#